data_AF-A0A7C1DRV4-F1
#
_entry.id   AF-A0A7C1DRV4-F1
#
_cell.length_a   1.000
_cell.length_b   1.000
_cell.length_c   1.000
_cell.angle_alpha   90.00
_cell.angle_beta   90.00
_cell.angle_gamma   90.00
#
_symmetry.space_group_name_H-M   'P 1'
#
loop_
_entity.id
_entity.type
_entity.pdbx_description
1 polymer ?
#
loop_
_entity_poly.entity_id
_entity_poly.type
_entity_poly.pdbx_seq_one_letter_code
_entity_poly.pdbx_strand_id
1 'polypeptide(L)'
;MATGNPTLNQTFNISTGVSQLQELGLFNYILPFGIFFALMFGILDKYHVVSKDRKINALISFLTSAFVLLYAYINEIEWFFALFYTKMAIALVIMLFAITLAVFVFRGLKENGVIPAGKENVWSAATIMIATMVVNAAFVAAPEPLGTWALDVSSIVIGLAFLGAVASFFTTGKGGKEESG
;
A
#
# COMPACT_ATOMS: atom_id res chain seq x y z
N MET A 1 75.23 -17.61 -6.16
CA MET A 1 74.19 -17.62 -5.12
C MET A 1 73.05 -16.76 -5.62
N ALA A 2 71.96 -17.39 -6.06
CA ALA A 2 70.84 -16.71 -6.72
C ALA A 2 69.91 -16.10 -5.66
N THR A 3 69.64 -14.81 -5.81
CA THR A 3 68.66 -14.02 -5.05
C THR A 3 67.24 -14.48 -5.41
N GLY A 4 66.59 -15.23 -4.52
CA GLY A 4 65.20 -15.63 -4.66
C GLY A 4 64.28 -14.43 -4.44
N ASN A 5 63.57 -14.03 -5.49
CA ASN A 5 62.54 -13.00 -5.45
C ASN A 5 61.24 -13.59 -4.87
N PRO A 6 60.66 -13.06 -3.77
CA PRO A 6 59.39 -13.57 -3.26
C PRO A 6 58.26 -13.09 -4.18
N THR A 7 57.83 -13.95 -5.09
CA THR A 7 56.55 -13.76 -5.79
C THR A 7 55.43 -13.86 -4.75
N LEU A 8 54.85 -12.71 -4.41
CA LEU A 8 53.63 -12.58 -3.63
C LEU A 8 52.46 -13.22 -4.40
N ASN A 9 52.30 -14.54 -4.28
CA ASN A 9 51.06 -15.20 -4.61
C ASN A 9 50.03 -14.83 -3.55
N GLN A 10 49.42 -13.65 -3.68
CA GLN A 10 48.17 -13.35 -2.99
C GLN A 10 47.09 -14.24 -3.60
N THR A 11 46.96 -15.45 -3.08
CA THR A 11 45.81 -16.31 -3.34
C THR A 11 44.59 -15.50 -2.92
N PHE A 12 43.77 -15.10 -3.89
CA PHE A 12 42.54 -14.35 -3.64
C PHE A 12 41.63 -15.24 -2.79
N ASN A 13 41.66 -15.02 -1.48
CA ASN A 13 40.87 -15.79 -0.55
C ASN A 13 39.43 -15.28 -0.68
N ILE A 14 38.54 -16.13 -1.18
CA ILE A 14 37.12 -15.81 -1.38
C ILE A 14 36.51 -15.30 -0.06
N SER A 15 37.00 -15.78 1.09
CA SER A 15 36.60 -15.28 2.40
C SER A 15 36.91 -13.79 2.60
N THR A 16 38.07 -13.31 2.12
CA THR A 16 38.45 -11.89 2.19
C THR A 16 37.64 -11.04 1.21
N GLY A 17 37.30 -11.58 0.04
CA GLY A 17 36.43 -10.89 -0.92
C GLY A 17 35.00 -10.75 -0.39
N VAL A 18 34.45 -11.79 0.24
CA VAL A 18 33.11 -11.77 0.83
C VAL A 18 33.05 -10.84 2.05
N SER A 19 34.08 -10.84 2.90
CA SER A 19 34.11 -9.94 4.06
C SER A 19 34.15 -8.47 3.63
N GLN A 20 34.91 -8.13 2.58
CA GLN A 20 34.92 -6.77 2.02
C GLN A 20 33.56 -6.37 1.45
N LEU A 21 32.86 -7.28 0.76
CA LEU A 21 31.51 -7.01 0.24
C LEU A 21 30.48 -6.85 1.38
N GLN A 22 30.66 -7.58 2.48
CA GLN A 22 29.85 -7.43 3.68
C GLN A 22 30.11 -6.10 4.39
N GLU A 23 31.37 -5.66 4.49
CA GLU A 23 31.76 -4.36 5.04
C GLU A 23 31.26 -3.19 4.17
N LEU A 24 31.24 -3.36 2.84
CA LEU A 24 30.62 -2.42 1.90
C LEU A 24 29.08 -2.42 1.98
N GLY A 25 28.50 -3.29 2.81
CA GLY A 25 27.06 -3.36 3.02
C GLY A 25 26.29 -3.93 1.83
N LEU A 26 26.94 -4.67 0.93
CA LEU A 26 26.30 -5.25 -0.24
C LEU A 26 25.18 -6.22 0.16
N PHE A 27 25.42 -7.08 1.14
CA PHE A 27 24.43 -8.03 1.63
C PHE A 27 23.34 -7.39 2.51
N ASN A 28 23.67 -6.29 3.20
CA ASN A 28 22.74 -5.63 4.13
C ASN A 28 21.85 -4.59 3.43
N TYR A 29 22.30 -4.01 2.32
CA TYR A 29 21.61 -2.89 1.67
C TYR A 29 21.34 -3.14 0.19
N ILE A 30 22.39 -3.38 -0.60
CA ILE A 30 22.29 -3.44 -2.06
C ILE A 30 21.46 -4.65 -2.50
N LEU A 31 21.68 -5.80 -1.88
CA LEU A 31 21.01 -7.04 -2.25
C LEU A 31 19.52 -7.02 -1.84
N PRO A 32 19.12 -6.67 -0.60
CA PRO A 32 17.71 -6.50 -0.25
C PRO A 32 17.02 -5.45 -1.13
N PHE A 33 17.68 -4.31 -1.39
CA PHE A 33 17.15 -3.29 -2.29
C PHE A 33 16.89 -3.84 -3.70
N GLY A 34 17.88 -4.54 -4.27
CA GLY A 34 17.77 -5.11 -5.61
C GLY A 34 16.63 -6.10 -5.73
N ILE A 35 16.43 -6.95 -4.71
CA ILE A 35 15.31 -7.91 -4.67
C ILE A 35 13.97 -7.17 -4.60
N PHE A 36 13.81 -6.21 -3.69
CA PHE A 36 12.58 -5.43 -3.58
C PHE A 36 12.27 -4.65 -4.85
N PHE A 37 13.30 -4.02 -5.44
CA PHE A 37 13.17 -3.28 -6.67
C PHE A 37 12.72 -4.19 -7.81
N ALA A 38 13.39 -5.32 -8.00
CA ALA A 38 13.07 -6.26 -9.07
C ALA A 38 11.65 -6.84 -8.92
N LEU A 39 11.24 -7.20 -7.70
CA LEU A 39 9.89 -7.69 -7.42
C LEU A 39 8.84 -6.61 -7.70
N MET A 40 9.03 -5.41 -7.14
CA MET A 40 8.05 -4.34 -7.29
C MET A 40 7.96 -3.87 -8.74
N PHE A 41 9.11 -3.79 -9.43
CA PHE A 41 9.16 -3.48 -10.85
C PHE A 41 8.47 -4.56 -11.68
N GLY A 42 8.74 -5.84 -11.40
CA GLY A 42 8.07 -6.95 -12.07
C GLY A 42 6.55 -6.91 -11.91
N ILE A 43 6.05 -6.58 -10.72
CA ILE A 43 4.61 -6.44 -10.47
C ILE A 43 4.02 -5.24 -11.23
N LEU A 44 4.64 -4.06 -11.10
CA LEU A 44 4.13 -2.85 -11.76
C LEU A 44 4.17 -2.95 -13.28
N ASP A 45 5.22 -3.55 -13.85
CA ASP A 45 5.39 -3.72 -15.29
C ASP A 45 4.43 -4.78 -15.86
N LYS A 46 4.23 -5.90 -15.14
CA LYS A 46 3.35 -6.99 -15.60
C LYS A 46 1.87 -6.65 -15.52
N TYR A 47 1.44 -6.00 -14.44
CA TYR A 47 0.02 -5.72 -14.19
C TYR A 47 -0.40 -4.31 -14.61
N HIS A 48 0.55 -3.47 -15.07
CA HIS A 48 0.32 -2.08 -15.46
C HIS A 48 -0.50 -1.29 -14.43
N VAL A 49 -0.26 -1.57 -13.14
CA VAL A 49 -1.08 -1.04 -12.02
C VAL A 49 -1.06 0.49 -12.00
N VAL A 50 0.09 1.09 -12.32
CA VAL A 50 0.27 2.56 -12.31
C VAL A 50 0.37 3.15 -13.71
N SER A 51 1.20 2.56 -14.58
CA SER A 51 1.36 3.03 -15.95
C SER A 51 1.70 1.90 -16.91
N LYS A 52 1.40 2.13 -18.21
CA LYS A 52 1.92 1.31 -19.31
C LYS A 52 3.37 1.66 -19.67
N ASP A 53 3.86 2.83 -19.22
CA ASP A 53 5.24 3.24 -19.45
C ASP A 53 6.18 2.56 -18.45
N ARG A 54 7.03 1.68 -18.98
CA ARG A 54 8.04 0.94 -18.24
C ARG A 54 9.01 1.85 -17.47
N LYS A 55 9.32 3.05 -17.98
CA LYS A 55 10.21 4.00 -17.29
C LYS A 55 9.57 4.55 -16.02
N ILE A 56 8.27 4.84 -16.07
CA ILE A 56 7.50 5.31 -14.92
C ILE A 56 7.42 4.19 -13.88
N ASN A 57 7.14 2.96 -14.31
CA ASN A 57 7.11 1.81 -13.41
C ASN A 57 8.48 1.59 -12.74
N ALA A 58 9.58 1.67 -13.50
CA ALA A 58 10.94 1.56 -12.94
C ALA A 58 11.24 2.65 -11.92
N LEU A 59 10.89 3.91 -12.20
CA LEU A 59 11.10 5.02 -11.28
C LEU A 59 10.32 4.83 -9.97
N ILE A 60 9.05 4.43 -10.07
CA ILE A 60 8.20 4.20 -8.89
C ILE A 60 8.72 3.04 -8.07
N SER A 61 9.08 1.93 -8.70
CA SER A 61 9.69 0.79 -8.00
C SER A 61 10.99 1.19 -7.32
N PHE A 62 11.84 1.97 -7.98
CA PHE A 62 13.08 2.47 -7.40
C PHE A 62 12.82 3.32 -6.16
N LEU A 63 11.94 4.32 -6.25
CA LEU A 63 11.59 5.21 -5.15
C LEU A 63 10.96 4.43 -3.97
N THR A 64 10.09 3.47 -4.27
CA THR A 64 9.41 2.66 -3.25
C THR A 64 10.40 1.74 -2.54
N SER A 65 11.27 1.05 -3.29
CA SER A 65 12.30 0.18 -2.71
C SER A 65 13.35 0.95 -1.93
N ALA A 66 13.73 2.15 -2.38
CA ALA A 66 14.63 3.03 -1.64
C ALA A 66 13.99 3.51 -0.33
N PHE A 67 12.71 3.89 -0.36
CA PHE A 67 11.95 4.28 0.82
C PHE A 67 11.85 3.14 1.85
N VAL A 68 11.50 1.94 1.39
CA VAL A 68 11.42 0.75 2.25
C VAL A 68 12.78 0.46 2.89
N LEU A 69 13.87 0.51 2.12
CA LEU A 69 15.21 0.26 2.64
C LEU A 69 15.63 1.31 3.68
N LEU A 70 15.32 2.59 3.43
CA LEU A 70 15.63 3.68 4.34
C LEU A 70 14.92 3.51 5.69
N TYR A 71 13.66 3.08 5.66
CA TYR A 71 12.90 2.82 6.88
C TYR A 71 13.39 1.55 7.60
N ALA A 72 13.65 0.49 6.83
CA ALA A 72 14.21 -0.77 7.29
C ALA A 72 15.57 -0.61 8.00
N TYR A 73 16.40 0.33 7.57
CA TYR A 73 17.68 0.62 8.21
C TYR A 73 17.53 1.08 9.66
N ILE A 74 16.46 1.80 9.98
CA ILE A 74 16.24 2.39 11.31
C ILE A 74 15.62 1.37 12.27
N ASN A 75 14.87 0.41 11.76
CA ASN A 75 13.87 -0.34 12.52
C ASN A 75 13.84 -1.84 12.24
N GLU A 76 14.81 -2.38 11.49
CA GLU A 76 14.80 -3.72 10.89
C GLU A 76 13.69 -3.89 9.82
N ILE A 77 14.04 -4.55 8.71
CA ILE A 77 13.16 -4.76 7.56
C ILE A 77 11.90 -5.53 7.99
N GLU A 78 12.10 -6.56 8.81
CA GLU A 78 11.04 -7.48 9.25
C GLU A 78 10.01 -6.76 10.12
N TRP A 79 10.45 -5.88 11.02
CA TRP A 79 9.56 -5.15 11.90
C TRP A 79 8.77 -4.07 11.14
N PHE A 80 9.38 -3.42 10.13
CA PHE A 80 8.66 -2.54 9.23
C PHE A 80 7.53 -3.28 8.52
N PHE A 81 7.79 -4.44 7.91
CA PHE A 81 6.75 -5.20 7.23
C PHE A 81 5.70 -5.72 8.20
N ALA A 82 6.09 -6.20 9.39
CA ALA A 82 5.14 -6.62 10.41
C ALA A 82 4.17 -5.48 10.78
N LEU A 83 4.70 -4.30 11.11
CA LEU A 83 3.88 -3.14 11.44
C LEU A 83 3.06 -2.64 10.25
N PHE A 84 3.66 -2.54 9.07
CA PHE A 84 2.99 -2.08 7.86
C PHE A 84 1.83 -3.01 7.48
N TYR A 85 2.07 -4.32 7.40
CA TYR A 85 1.04 -5.28 7.07
C TYR A 85 -0.06 -5.32 8.13
N THR A 86 0.29 -5.30 9.42
CA THR A 86 -0.71 -5.24 10.50
C THR A 86 -1.58 -3.99 10.38
N LYS A 87 -0.98 -2.81 10.22
CA LYS A 87 -1.72 -1.56 10.06
C LYS A 87 -2.58 -1.56 8.80
N MET A 88 -2.03 -1.97 7.66
CA MET A 88 -2.79 -2.03 6.41
C MET A 88 -3.93 -3.06 6.45
N ALA A 89 -3.73 -4.19 7.12
CA ALA A 89 -4.80 -5.18 7.32
C ALA A 89 -5.94 -4.60 8.15
N ILE A 90 -5.63 -3.87 9.23
CA ILE A 90 -6.64 -3.19 10.05
C ILE A 90 -7.38 -2.13 9.25
N ALA A 91 -6.66 -1.30 8.48
CA ALA A 91 -7.26 -0.31 7.60
C ALA A 91 -8.24 -0.95 6.60
N LEU A 92 -7.85 -2.10 6.01
CA LEU A 92 -8.67 -2.84 5.07
C LEU A 92 -9.91 -3.46 5.73
N VAL A 93 -9.79 -3.98 6.95
CA VAL A 93 -10.93 -4.47 7.73
C VAL A 93 -11.91 -3.33 8.02
N ILE A 94 -11.43 -2.19 8.53
CA ILE A 94 -12.27 -1.02 8.79
C ILE A 94 -13.00 -0.60 7.50
N MET A 95 -12.28 -0.56 6.38
CA MET A 95 -12.86 -0.19 5.09
C MET A 95 -13.92 -1.19 4.61
N LEU A 96 -13.70 -2.48 4.82
CA LEU A 96 -14.67 -3.52 4.47
C LEU A 96 -15.97 -3.39 5.29
N PHE A 97 -15.86 -3.15 6.60
CA PHE A 97 -17.02 -2.87 7.45
C PHE A 97 -17.73 -1.59 7.03
N ALA A 98 -16.98 -0.53 6.73
CA ALA A 98 -17.53 0.74 6.25
C ALA A 98 -18.31 0.58 4.95
N ILE A 99 -17.76 -0.10 3.94
CA ILE A 99 -18.44 -0.34 2.66
C ILE A 99 -19.69 -1.21 2.87
N THR A 100 -19.59 -2.26 3.69
CA THR A 100 -20.74 -3.13 3.99
C THR A 100 -21.87 -2.34 4.64
N LEU A 101 -21.56 -1.52 5.64
CA LEU A 101 -22.52 -0.63 6.28
C LEU A 101 -23.09 0.37 5.27
N ALA A 102 -22.25 0.96 4.43
CA ALA A 102 -22.66 1.93 3.42
C ALA A 102 -23.67 1.33 2.43
N VAL A 103 -23.42 0.12 1.94
CA VAL A 103 -24.32 -0.59 1.02
C VAL A 103 -25.65 -0.88 1.69
N PHE A 104 -25.64 -1.37 2.92
CA PHE A 104 -26.87 -1.69 3.66
C PHE A 104 -27.71 -0.45 3.93
N VAL A 105 -27.08 0.63 4.42
CA VAL A 105 -27.75 1.90 4.69
C VAL A 105 -28.28 2.52 3.39
N PHE A 106 -27.48 2.54 2.32
CA PHE A 106 -27.91 3.11 1.04
C PHE A 106 -29.12 2.38 0.46
N ARG A 107 -29.13 1.04 0.49
CA ARG A 107 -30.29 0.23 0.07
C ARG A 107 -31.52 0.53 0.91
N GLY A 108 -31.37 0.57 2.24
CA GLY A 108 -32.47 0.91 3.14
C GLY A 108 -33.03 2.32 2.89
N LEU A 109 -32.17 3.32 2.66
CA LEU A 109 -32.61 4.69 2.33
C LEU A 109 -33.33 4.76 0.97
N LYS A 110 -32.89 3.97 -0.01
CA LYS A 110 -33.53 3.90 -1.34
C LYS A 110 -34.91 3.25 -1.27
N GLU A 111 -35.02 2.10 -0.59
CA GLU A 111 -36.28 1.36 -0.46
C GLU A 111 -37.34 2.16 0.32
N ASN A 112 -36.92 2.96 1.31
CA ASN A 112 -37.81 3.85 2.07
C ASN A 112 -38.14 5.18 1.36
N GLY A 113 -37.70 5.39 0.12
CA GLY A 113 -38.00 6.60 -0.64
C GLY A 113 -37.33 7.88 -0.11
N VAL A 114 -36.31 7.76 0.74
CA VAL A 114 -35.59 8.92 1.30
C VAL A 114 -34.69 9.57 0.25
N ILE A 115 -34.17 8.78 -0.68
CA ILE A 115 -33.29 9.24 -1.76
C ILE A 115 -34.16 9.78 -2.91
N PRO A 116 -34.10 11.08 -3.22
CA PRO A 116 -34.81 11.63 -4.37
C PRO A 116 -34.25 11.05 -5.67
N ALA A 117 -35.15 10.73 -6.62
CA ALA A 117 -34.77 10.25 -7.94
C ALA A 117 -33.81 11.24 -8.63
N GLY A 118 -32.71 10.73 -9.20
CA GLY A 118 -31.69 11.53 -9.86
C GLY A 118 -30.64 12.14 -8.92
N LYS A 119 -30.70 11.89 -7.59
CA LYS A 119 -29.67 12.30 -6.62
C LYS A 119 -28.89 11.13 -6.02
N GLU A 120 -28.99 9.95 -6.61
CA GLU A 120 -28.37 8.71 -6.13
C GLU A 120 -26.85 8.86 -5.96
N ASN A 121 -26.20 9.59 -6.86
CA ASN A 121 -24.75 9.82 -6.82
C ASN A 121 -24.33 10.56 -5.54
N VAL A 122 -25.03 11.65 -5.22
CA VAL A 122 -24.74 12.48 -4.04
C VAL A 122 -25.00 11.70 -2.77
N TRP A 123 -26.12 10.97 -2.73
CA TRP A 123 -26.47 10.14 -1.59
C TRP A 123 -25.52 8.96 -1.41
N SER A 124 -25.04 8.35 -2.49
CA SER A 124 -24.04 7.27 -2.41
C SER A 124 -22.73 7.78 -1.79
N ALA A 125 -22.25 8.95 -2.24
CA ALA A 125 -21.05 9.57 -1.71
C ALA A 125 -21.20 9.93 -0.23
N ALA A 126 -22.35 10.52 0.14
CA ALA A 126 -22.66 10.86 1.53
C ALA A 126 -22.72 9.61 2.41
N THR A 127 -23.39 8.53 1.96
CA THR A 127 -23.49 7.29 2.72
C THR A 127 -22.14 6.62 2.91
N ILE A 128 -21.26 6.60 1.89
CA ILE A 128 -19.89 6.06 2.02
C ILE A 128 -19.10 6.85 3.07
N MET A 129 -19.16 8.18 3.02
CA MET A 129 -18.45 9.03 3.99
C MET A 129 -18.96 8.82 5.41
N ILE A 130 -20.28 8.88 5.61
CA ILE A 130 -20.89 8.72 6.93
C ILE A 130 -20.59 7.33 7.49
N ALA A 131 -20.77 6.27 6.69
CA ALA A 131 -20.48 4.91 7.11
C ALA A 131 -19.02 4.72 7.51
N THR A 132 -18.09 5.30 6.74
CA THR A 132 -16.67 5.25 7.08
C THR A 132 -16.39 5.98 8.39
N MET A 133 -16.94 7.18 8.59
CA MET A 133 -16.72 7.93 9.83
C MET A 133 -17.27 7.18 11.05
N VAL A 134 -18.47 6.58 10.93
CA VAL A 134 -19.10 5.81 12.01
C VAL A 134 -18.28 4.55 12.34
N VAL A 135 -17.91 3.77 11.32
CA VAL A 135 -17.12 2.55 11.54
C VAL A 135 -15.74 2.89 12.07
N ASN A 136 -15.05 3.90 11.51
CA ASN A 136 -13.75 4.32 12.01
C ASN A 136 -13.82 4.78 13.47
N ALA A 137 -14.83 5.57 13.83
CA ALA A 137 -15.04 5.99 15.22
C ALA A 137 -15.28 4.80 16.16
N ALA A 138 -16.05 3.81 15.73
CA ALA A 138 -16.28 2.59 16.50
C ALA A 138 -14.99 1.78 16.73
N PHE A 139 -14.14 1.66 15.71
CA PHE A 139 -12.85 0.99 15.84
C PHE A 139 -11.86 1.77 16.70
N VAL A 140 -11.81 3.10 16.59
CA VAL A 140 -10.97 3.96 17.46
C VAL A 140 -11.39 3.87 18.92
N ALA A 141 -12.69 3.70 19.19
CA ALA A 141 -13.21 3.52 20.55
C ALA A 141 -13.02 2.10 21.11
N ALA A 142 -12.47 1.16 20.33
CA ALA A 142 -12.24 -0.21 20.79
C ALA A 142 -11.10 -0.29 21.83
N PRO A 143 -11.11 -1.31 22.71
CA PRO A 143 -10.02 -1.52 23.67
C PRO A 143 -8.65 -1.67 23.00
N GLU A 144 -7.59 -1.35 23.75
CA GLU A 144 -6.23 -1.55 23.29
C GLU A 144 -5.90 -3.04 23.08
N PRO A 145 -5.05 -3.39 22.09
CA PRO A 145 -4.30 -2.50 21.19
C PRO A 145 -5.08 -2.08 19.92
N LEU A 146 -6.34 -2.51 19.76
CA LEU A 146 -7.08 -2.31 18.52
C LEU A 146 -7.40 -0.83 18.27
N GLY A 147 -7.83 -0.10 19.30
CA GLY A 147 -8.18 1.33 19.18
C GLY A 147 -7.01 2.21 18.77
N THR A 148 -5.83 1.97 19.32
CA THR A 148 -4.60 2.70 18.95
C THR A 148 -4.16 2.40 17.53
N TRP A 149 -4.23 1.13 17.09
CA TRP A 149 -3.95 0.80 15.69
C TRP A 149 -4.97 1.38 14.72
N ALA A 150 -6.25 1.45 15.10
CA ALA A 150 -7.29 2.11 14.29
C ALA A 150 -7.03 3.62 14.17
N LEU A 151 -6.59 4.26 15.25
CA LEU A 151 -6.19 5.67 15.26
C LEU A 151 -5.05 5.92 14.25
N ASP A 152 -4.02 5.07 14.27
CA ASP A 152 -2.85 5.19 13.39
C ASP A 152 -3.19 5.15 11.90
N VAL A 153 -4.25 4.42 11.53
CA VAL A 153 -4.65 4.23 10.13
C VAL A 153 -5.87 5.05 9.72
N SER A 154 -6.45 5.82 10.65
CA SER A 154 -7.68 6.58 10.44
C SER A 154 -7.57 7.55 9.26
N SER A 155 -6.42 8.22 9.10
CA SER A 155 -6.18 9.14 7.98
C SER A 155 -6.18 8.43 6.62
N ILE A 156 -5.62 7.21 6.56
CA ILE A 156 -5.62 6.37 5.36
C ILE A 156 -7.04 5.94 5.03
N VAL A 157 -7.79 5.44 6.03
CA VAL A 157 -9.18 4.99 5.86
C VAL A 157 -10.08 6.13 5.38
N ILE A 158 -10.00 7.30 6.03
CA ILE A 158 -10.80 8.48 5.66
C ILE A 158 -10.40 8.99 4.27
N GLY A 159 -9.10 9.01 3.95
CA GLY A 159 -8.60 9.39 2.64
C GLY A 159 -9.13 8.49 1.52
N LEU A 160 -9.12 7.17 1.73
CA LEU A 160 -9.67 6.20 0.78
C LEU A 160 -11.19 6.34 0.63
N ALA A 161 -11.92 6.55 1.72
CA ALA A 161 -13.36 6.80 1.66
C ALA A 161 -13.71 8.08 0.91
N PHE A 162 -12.92 9.14 1.10
CA PHE A 162 -13.09 10.39 0.35
C PHE A 162 -12.88 10.15 -1.16
N LEU A 163 -11.82 9.46 -1.55
CA LEU A 163 -11.59 9.09 -2.95
C LEU A 163 -12.73 8.22 -3.51
N GLY A 164 -13.23 7.27 -2.73
CA GLY A 164 -14.37 6.43 -3.09
C GLY A 164 -15.66 7.24 -3.28
N ALA A 165 -15.94 8.19 -2.39
CA ALA A 165 -17.10 9.07 -2.46
C ALA A 165 -17.01 10.02 -3.67
N VAL A 166 -15.81 10.55 -3.98
CA VAL A 166 -15.58 11.32 -5.20
C VAL A 166 -15.80 10.46 -6.44
N ALA A 167 -15.28 9.22 -6.46
CA ALA A 167 -15.47 8.32 -7.59
C ALA A 167 -16.94 7.97 -7.82
N SER A 168 -17.71 7.68 -6.76
CA SER A 168 -19.13 7.33 -6.87
C SER A 168 -19.99 8.47 -7.41
N PHE A 169 -19.57 9.71 -7.17
CA PHE A 169 -20.18 10.91 -7.73
C PHE A 169 -20.16 10.91 -9.27
N PHE A 170 -19.06 10.43 -9.87
CA PHE A 170 -18.84 10.44 -11.32
C PHE A 170 -19.32 9.19 -12.06
N THR A 171 -19.44 8.04 -11.41
CA THR A 171 -19.72 6.75 -12.10
C THR A 171 -21.21 6.46 -12.30
N THR A 172 -22.08 6.96 -11.42
CA THR A 172 -23.51 6.56 -11.40
C THR A 172 -24.36 7.30 -12.46
N GLY A 173 -23.79 8.27 -13.20
CA GLY A 173 -24.48 9.04 -14.25
C GLY A 173 -24.52 8.43 -15.66
N LYS A 174 -23.94 7.24 -15.89
CA LYS A 174 -23.84 6.64 -17.24
C LYS A 174 -24.79 5.48 -17.54
N GLY A 175 -25.56 4.98 -16.57
CA GLY A 175 -26.34 3.73 -16.71
C GLY A 175 -27.82 3.87 -17.11
N GLY A 176 -28.30 5.05 -17.54
CA GLY A 176 -29.74 5.33 -17.68
C GLY A 176 -30.28 5.52 -19.11
N LYS A 177 -29.53 5.16 -20.15
CA LYS A 177 -29.99 5.31 -21.55
C LYS A 177 -29.69 4.06 -22.37
N GLU A 178 -30.44 3.00 -22.14
CA GLU A 178 -30.60 1.88 -23.09
C GLU A 178 -31.69 0.96 -22.53
N GLU A 179 -32.96 1.30 -22.77
CA GLU A 179 -34.10 0.37 -22.85
C GLU A 179 -35.38 1.16 -23.17
N SER A 180 -35.49 1.60 -24.42
CA SER A 180 -36.78 1.90 -25.07
C SER A 180 -36.59 1.85 -26.58
N GLY A 181 -36.74 0.65 -27.14
CA GLY A 181 -36.75 0.36 -28.57
C GLY A 181 -37.52 -0.91 -28.81
#